data_AF-A0A936T189-F1
#
_entry.id   AF-A0A936T189-F1
#
_cell.length_a   1.000
_cell.length_b   1.000
_cell.length_c   1.000
_cell.angle_alpha   90.00
_cell.angle_beta   90.00
_cell.angle_gamma   90.00
#
_symmetry.space_group_name_H-M   'P 1'
#
loop_
_entity.id
_entity.type
_entity.pdbx_description
1 polymer ?
#
loop_
_entity_poly.entity_id
_entity_poly.type
_entity_poly.pdbx_seq_one_letter_code
_entity_poly.pdbx_strand_id
1 'polypeptide(L)' 'MTCERCDGLMVSERICDLQGMSSDLQADGYRCLVCGNIVDAVILENRRRSTDAIEPLMVFSSYMPQLVAA' A
#
# COMPACT_ATOMS: atom_id res chain seq x y z
N MET A 1 -11.53 -8.65 -9.83
CA MET A 1 -10.16 -8.19 -9.45
C MET A 1 -9.64 -9.14 -8.38
N THR A 2 -8.34 -9.41 -8.38
CA THR A 2 -7.67 -10.31 -7.43
C THR A 2 -6.70 -9.49 -6.59
N CYS A 3 -6.58 -9.81 -5.29
CA CYS A 3 -5.70 -9.08 -4.39
C CYS A 3 -4.23 -9.45 -4.63
N GLU A 4 -3.40 -8.47 -4.98
CA GLU A 4 -1.95 -8.64 -5.22
C GLU A 4 -1.15 -9.17 -4.02
N ARG A 5 -1.72 -9.16 -2.80
CA ARG A 5 -1.04 -9.61 -1.58
C ARG A 5 -1.30 -11.08 -1.23
N CYS A 6 -2.44 -11.63 -1.64
CA CYS A 6 -2.89 -12.94 -1.15
C CYS A 6 -3.75 -13.72 -2.13
N ASP A 7 -3.91 -13.22 -3.36
CA ASP A 7 -4.78 -13.76 -4.40
C ASP A 7 -6.27 -13.88 -4.02
N GLY A 8 -6.67 -13.24 -2.92
CA GLY A 8 -8.05 -13.21 -2.45
C GLY A 8 -8.97 -12.32 -3.29
N LEU A 9 -10.29 -12.52 -3.12
CA LEU A 9 -11.32 -11.74 -3.80
C LEU A 9 -11.30 -10.28 -3.34
N MET A 10 -11.30 -9.37 -4.31
CA MET A 10 -11.46 -7.92 -4.10
C MET A 10 -12.90 -7.52 -4.45
N VAL A 11 -13.56 -6.80 -3.53
CA VAL A 11 -14.94 -6.33 -3.69
C VAL A 11 -14.97 -4.81 -3.64
N SER A 12 -15.81 -4.18 -4.45
CA SER A 12 -16.00 -2.73 -4.44
C SER A 12 -16.63 -2.28 -3.13
N GLU A 13 -16.08 -1.24 -2.53
CA GLU A 13 -16.52 -0.67 -1.25
C GLU A 13 -16.45 0.86 -1.33
N ARG A 14 -17.39 1.52 -0.65
CA ARG A 14 -17.34 2.96 -0.43
C ARG A 14 -16.67 3.23 0.91
N ILE A 15 -15.50 3.86 0.86
CA ILE A 15 -14.63 4.10 2.00
C ILE A 15 -14.93 5.51 2.52
N CYS A 16 -15.35 5.61 3.77
CA CYS A 16 -15.71 6.86 4.41
C CYS A 16 -14.70 7.19 5.52
N ASP A 17 -14.22 8.43 5.56
CA ASP A 17 -13.49 8.93 6.72
C ASP A 17 -14.47 9.25 7.86
N LEU A 18 -14.53 8.37 8.86
CA LEU A 18 -15.40 8.52 10.02
C LEU A 18 -14.92 9.61 11.00
N GLN A 19 -13.68 10.11 10.87
CA GLN A 19 -13.12 11.13 11.77
C GLN A 19 -13.36 12.57 11.30
N GLY A 20 -14.08 12.77 10.20
CA GLY A 20 -14.78 14.03 9.94
C GLY A 20 -13.89 15.25 9.66
N MET A 21 -12.63 15.07 9.24
CA MET A 21 -11.79 16.19 8.82
C MET A 21 -12.21 16.76 7.46
N SER A 22 -13.05 16.02 6.72
CA SER A 22 -13.82 16.51 5.58
C SER A 22 -15.09 15.67 5.47
N SER A 23 -16.25 16.30 5.59
CA SER A 23 -17.56 15.64 5.46
C SER A 23 -17.81 14.98 4.10
N ASP A 24 -16.93 15.26 3.12
CA ASP A 24 -17.15 14.94 1.71
C ASP A 24 -16.12 13.93 1.15
N LEU A 25 -15.18 13.44 1.97
CA LEU A 25 -14.19 12.44 1.53
C LEU A 25 -14.80 11.02 1.59
N GLN A 26 -15.70 10.75 0.65
CA GLN A 26 -16.06 9.39 0.28
C GLN A 26 -15.21 8.98 -0.93
N ALA A 27 -14.48 7.88 -0.80
CA ALA A 27 -13.70 7.32 -1.89
C ALA A 27 -14.30 5.97 -2.32
N ASP A 28 -14.49 5.80 -3.62
CA ASP A 28 -14.81 4.48 -4.17
C ASP A 28 -13.49 3.69 -4.30
N GLY A 29 -13.47 2.47 -3.76
CA GLY A 29 -12.29 1.62 -3.75
C GLY A 29 -12.65 0.13 -3.76
N TYR A 30 -11.65 -0.70 -3.49
CA TYR A 30 -11.79 -2.14 -3.36
C TYR A 30 -11.12 -2.64 -2.09
N ARG A 31 -11.80 -3.55 -1.38
CA ARG A 31 -11.27 -4.26 -0.21
C ARG A 31 -11.13 -5.75 -0.51
N CYS A 32 -10.00 -6.32 -0.10
CA CYS A 32 -9.83 -7.76 -0.07
C CYS A 32 -10.58 -8.36 1.12
N LEU A 33 -11.46 -9.34 0.86
CA LEU A 33 -12.19 -10.04 1.93
C LEU A 33 -11.31 -11.00 2.76
N VAL A 34 -10.12 -11.34 2.27
CA VAL A 34 -9.21 -12.29 2.93
C VAL A 34 -8.20 -11.57 3.82
N CYS A 35 -7.42 -10.65 3.27
CA CYS A 35 -6.32 -9.99 4.01
C CYS A 35 -6.60 -8.53 4.39
N GLY A 36 -7.75 -7.98 3.99
CA GLY A 36 -8.14 -6.60 4.29
C GLY A 36 -7.38 -5.53 3.50
N ASN A 37 -6.57 -5.90 2.48
CA ASN A 37 -5.91 -4.91 1.62
C ASN A 37 -6.92 -3.99 0.95
N ILE A 38 -6.62 -2.69 0.94
CA ILE A 38 -7.46 -1.66 0.34
C ILE A 38 -6.69 -1.01 -0.82
N VAL A 39 -7.39 -0.78 -1.93
CA VAL A 39 -6.90 0.03 -3.06
C VAL A 39 -8.00 0.96 -3.55
N ASP A 40 -7.62 2.19 -3.88
CA ASP A 40 -8.42 3.14 -4.64
C ASP A 40 -7.53 3.75 -5.74
N ALA A 41 -8.09 4.66 -6.55
CA ALA A 41 -7.35 5.30 -7.63
C ALA A 41 -6.11 6.08 -7.12
N VAL A 42 -6.20 6.72 -5.96
CA VAL A 42 -5.11 7.53 -5.36
C VAL A 42 -4.01 6.63 -4.82
N ILE A 43 -4.36 5.54 -4.13
CA ILE A 43 -3.43 4.53 -3.64
C ILE A 43 -2.66 3.91 -4.81
N LEU A 44 -3.35 3.55 -5.90
CA LEU A 44 -2.72 2.97 -7.07
C LEU A 44 -1.76 3.96 -7.75
N GLU A 45 -2.18 5.20 -7.94
CA GLU A 45 -1.32 6.24 -8.53
C GLU A 45 -0.11 6.54 -7.64
N ASN A 46 -0.29 6.61 -6.31
CA ASN A 46 0.82 6.80 -5.38
C ASN A 46 1.80 5.62 -5.43
N ARG A 47 1.31 4.38 -5.48
CA ARG A 47 2.17 3.19 -5.65
C ARG A 47 2.95 3.24 -6.95
N ARG A 48 2.30 3.60 -8.07
CA ARG A 48 2.94 3.75 -9.38
C ARG A 48 4.06 4.81 -9.33
N ARG A 49 3.80 5.96 -8.72
CA ARG A 49 4.83 7.01 -8.51
C ARG A 49 5.98 6.55 -7.61
N SER A 50 5.68 5.80 -6.56
CA SER A 50 6.71 5.26 -5.67
C SER A 50 7.56 4.19 -6.35
N THR A 51 6.99 3.34 -7.19
CA THR A 51 7.77 2.37 -7.98
C THR A 51 8.66 3.06 -9.00
N ASP A 52 8.15 4.12 -9.65
CA ASP A 52 8.93 4.93 -10.61
C ASP A 52 10.07 5.70 -9.92
N ALA A 53 9.92 6.04 -8.64
CA ALA A 53 10.91 6.77 -7.85
C ALA A 53 11.99 5.88 -7.21
N ILE A 54 11.85 4.54 -7.25
CA ILE A 54 12.79 3.60 -6.62
C ILE A 54 13.98 3.22 -7.52
N GLU A 55 13.95 3.51 -8.82
CA GLU A 55 15.18 3.58 -9.64
C GLU A 55 15.84 4.95 -9.43
N PRO A 56 16.83 5.14 -8.51
CA PRO A 56 18.04 4.32 -8.37
C PRO A 56 18.61 4.24 -6.92
N LEU A 57 17.98 3.50 -5.99
CA LEU A 57 18.60 3.18 -4.69
C LEU A 57 19.02 1.70 -4.55
N MET A 58 19.29 1.03 -5.67
CA MET A 58 20.05 -0.23 -5.68
C MET A 58 21.57 0.03 -5.70
N VAL A 59 22.14 0.71 -4.70
CA VAL A 59 23.58 0.53 -4.37
C VAL A 59 23.78 0.77 -2.88
N PHE A 60 24.42 -0.21 -2.20
CA PHE A 60 24.84 -0.23 -0.79
C PHE A 60 23.85 -0.77 0.27
N SER A 61 23.36 -1.99 0.07
CA SER A 61 23.11 -2.89 1.22
C SER A 61 24.45 -3.45 1.71
N SER A 62 25.21 -2.66 2.45
CA SER A 62 26.35 -3.14 3.24
C SER A 62 25.82 -3.94 4.41
N TYR A 63 25.76 -5.27 4.25
CA TYR A 63 25.67 -6.20 5.37
C TYR A 63 26.78 -5.87 6.38
N MET A 64 26.41 -5.29 7.52
CA MET A 64 27.28 -5.17 8.70
C MET A 64 26.88 -6.25 9.70
N PRO A 65 27.63 -7.36 9.84
CA PRO A 65 27.54 -8.16 11.04
C PRO A 65 28.18 -7.35 12.18
N GLN A 66 27.37 -6.92 13.15
CA GLN A 66 27.90 -6.28 14.36
C GLN A 66 28.75 -7.32 15.11
N LEU A 67 30.07 -7.12 15.09
CA LEU A 67 31.04 -7.82 15.94
C LEU A 67 30.74 -7.45 17.39
N VAL A 68 30.35 -8.44 18.21
CA VAL A 68 30.33 -8.31 19.66
C VAL A 68 31.77 -8.37 20.15
N ALA A 69 32.28 -7.26 20.68
CA ALA A 69 33.58 -7.22 21.35
C ALA A 69 33.49 -8.01 22.67
N ALA A 70 34.50 -8.84 22.92
CA ALA A 70 34.71 -9.63 24.13
C ALA A 70 35.31 -8.78 25.26
#